data_AF-A0A015TZ55-F1
#
_entry.id   AF-A0A015TZ55-F1
#
_cell.length_a   1.000
_cell.length_b   1.000
_cell.length_c   1.000
_cell.angle_alpha   90.00
_cell.angle_beta   90.00
_cell.angle_gamma   90.00
#
_symmetry.space_group_name_H-M   'P 1'
#
loop_
_entity.id
_entity.type
_entity.pdbx_description
1 polymer ?
#
loop_
_entity_poly.entity_id
_entity_poly.type
_entity_poly.pdbx_seq_one_letter_code
_entity_poly.pdbx_strand_id
1 'polypeptide(L)'
;MKILIYGAGVVGCTYGWQLSKAGCDVTVLVRKGQKEFVQKNGIHIICSDFREKVKKDTDIIFKPTVIDELSSNNDFEYIIVSTNKLQLSTILPS
;
A
#
# COMPACT_ATOMS: atom_id res chain seq x y z
N MET A 1 -14.71 -2.71 -2.47
CA MET A 1 -14.20 -2.30 -1.15
C MET A 1 -13.07 -1.30 -1.37
N LYS A 2 -13.17 -0.10 -0.80
CA LYS A 2 -12.16 0.97 -0.84
C LYS A 2 -11.20 0.82 0.33
N ILE A 3 -9.94 0.55 0.03
CA ILE A 3 -8.91 0.25 1.02
C ILE A 3 -7.78 1.25 0.91
N LEU A 4 -7.40 1.82 2.05
CA LEU A 4 -6.18 2.63 2.17
C LEU A 4 -5.05 1.80 2.79
N ILE A 5 -3.89 1.80 2.14
CA ILE A 5 -2.64 1.35 2.73
C ILE A 5 -1.89 2.57 3.27
N TYR A 6 -1.71 2.63 4.59
CA TYR A 6 -0.96 3.71 5.22
C TYR A 6 0.55 3.40 5.19
N GLY A 7 1.22 3.96 4.19
CA GLY A 7 2.67 3.82 3.97
C GLY A 7 3.03 2.83 2.87
N ALA A 8 3.92 3.24 1.97
CA ALA A 8 4.48 2.41 0.90
C ALA A 8 5.72 1.59 1.34
N GLY A 9 5.59 0.87 2.45
CA GLY A 9 6.60 -0.09 2.92
C GLY A 9 6.37 -1.50 2.37
N VAL A 10 7.31 -2.42 2.60
CA VAL A 10 7.23 -3.80 2.08
C VAL A 10 5.90 -4.50 2.45
N VAL A 11 5.50 -4.42 3.73
CA VAL A 11 4.27 -5.05 4.23
C VAL A 11 3.03 -4.45 3.54
N GLY A 12 2.89 -3.13 3.59
CA GLY A 12 1.75 -2.42 3.00
C GLY A 12 1.63 -2.65 1.49
N CYS A 13 2.74 -2.57 0.75
CA CYS A 13 2.75 -2.79 -0.69
C CYS A 13 2.41 -4.23 -1.06
N THR A 14 2.85 -5.22 -0.27
CA THR A 14 2.52 -6.63 -0.50
C THR A 14 1.02 -6.88 -0.35
N TYR A 15 0.42 -6.39 0.73
CA TYR A 15 -1.03 -6.51 0.93
C TYR A 15 -1.82 -5.69 -0.09
N GLY A 16 -1.41 -4.44 -0.35
CA GLY A 16 -2.06 -3.58 -1.35
C GLY A 16 -2.06 -4.21 -2.74
N TRP A 17 -0.95 -4.81 -3.16
CA TRP A 17 -0.85 -5.53 -4.42
C TRP A 17 -1.80 -6.74 -4.48
N GLN A 18 -1.81 -7.59 -3.45
CA GLN A 18 -2.67 -8.77 -3.41
C GLN A 18 -4.16 -8.40 -3.34
N LEU A 19 -4.53 -7.37 -2.57
CA LEU A 19 -5.90 -6.87 -2.47
C LEU A 19 -6.37 -6.25 -3.80
N SER A 20 -5.49 -5.52 -4.48
CA SER A 20 -5.78 -5.01 -5.83
C SER A 20 -6.02 -6.16 -6.83
N LYS A 21 -5.22 -7.24 -6.76
CA LYS A 21 -5.44 -8.45 -7.57
C LYS A 21 -6.76 -9.15 -7.26
N ALA A 22 -7.25 -9.04 -6.03
CA ALA A 22 -8.58 -9.53 -5.62
C ALA A 22 -9.73 -8.60 -6.02
N GLY A 23 -9.48 -7.49 -6.72
CA GLY A 23 -10.50 -6.56 -7.19
C GLY A 23 -10.89 -5.46 -6.19
N CYS A 24 -10.12 -5.27 -5.10
CA CYS A 24 -10.34 -4.13 -4.21
C CYS A 24 -9.82 -2.84 -4.84
N ASP A 25 -10.47 -1.72 -4.52
CA ASP A 25 -10.01 -0.38 -4.89
C ASP A 25 -8.96 0.04 -3.85
N VAL A 26 -7.68 -0.04 -4.23
CA VAL A 26 -6.55 0.17 -3.32
C VAL A 26 -5.88 1.52 -3.61
N THR A 27 -5.82 2.34 -2.56
CA THR A 27 -5.05 3.58 -2.53
C THR A 27 -3.87 3.43 -1.56
N VAL A 28 -2.71 3.98 -1.90
CA VAL A 28 -1.52 4.00 -1.04
C VAL A 28 -1.21 5.43 -0.61
N LEU A 29 -1.16 5.65 0.69
CA LEU A 29 -0.66 6.90 1.28
C LEU A 29 0.86 6.84 1.36
N VAL A 30 1.53 7.75 0.65
CA VAL A 30 2.98 7.91 0.67
C VAL A 30 3.39 9.12 1.51
N ARG A 31 4.69 9.25 1.78
CA ARG A 31 5.22 10.47 2.43
C ARG A 31 5.10 11.66 1.47
N LYS A 32 4.93 12.86 2.03
CA LYS A 32 4.95 14.11 1.27
C LYS A 32 6.16 14.17 0.33
N GLY A 33 5.91 14.61 -0.91
CA GLY A 33 6.93 14.69 -1.96
C GLY A 33 7.23 13.38 -2.70
N GLN A 34 6.65 12.24 -2.30
CA GLN A 34 6.83 10.96 -3.00
C GLN A 34 5.70 10.65 -3.99
N LYS A 35 4.58 11.37 -3.93
CA LYS A 35 3.37 11.07 -4.72
C LYS A 35 3.64 10.99 -6.22
N GLU A 36 4.21 12.03 -6.81
CA GLU A 36 4.46 12.10 -8.26
C GLU A 36 5.41 10.99 -8.73
N PHE A 37 6.46 10.72 -7.96
CA PHE A 37 7.44 9.68 -8.26
C PHE A 37 6.78 8.29 -8.27
N VAL A 38 6.04 7.96 -7.21
CA VAL A 38 5.39 6.64 -7.06
C VAL A 38 4.25 6.50 -8.07
N GLN A 39 3.48 7.56 -8.34
CA GLN A 39 2.40 7.52 -9.31
C GLN A 39 2.91 7.32 -10.75
N LYS A 40 4.05 7.93 -11.10
CA LYS A 40 4.68 7.78 -12.42
C LYS A 40 5.29 6.38 -12.60
N ASN A 41 6.10 5.95 -11.64
CA ASN A 41 6.92 4.74 -11.78
C ASN A 41 6.21 3.47 -11.30
N GLY A 42 5.23 3.60 -10.42
CA GLY A 42 4.66 2.49 -9.67
C GLY A 42 5.61 1.99 -8.57
N ILE A 43 5.21 0.89 -7.94
CA ILE A 43 5.94 0.21 -6.88
C ILE A 43 6.44 -1.11 -7.45
N HIS A 44 7.75 -1.28 -7.54
CA HIS A 44 8.36 -2.52 -8.02
C HIS A 44 8.27 -3.59 -6.92
N ILE A 45 7.67 -4.72 -7.25
CA ILE A 45 7.50 -5.85 -6.34
C ILE A 45 8.20 -7.06 -6.94
N ILE A 46 9.21 -7.53 -6.21
CA ILE A 46 9.87 -8.81 -6.44
C ILE A 46 9.47 -9.72 -5.29
N CYS A 47 8.73 -10.78 -5.60
CA CYS A 47 8.12 -11.65 -4.59
C CYS A 47 8.32 -13.13 -4.94
N SER A 48 8.81 -13.89 -3.97
CA SER A 48 8.82 -15.35 -4.00
C SER A 48 7.61 -15.85 -3.22
N ASP A 49 6.57 -16.27 -3.92
CA ASP A 49 5.33 -16.78 -3.32
C ASP A 49 5.42 -18.28 -3.07
N PHE A 50 5.13 -18.70 -1.84
CA PHE A 50 5.17 -20.10 -1.39
C PHE A 50 3.80 -20.65 -0.99
N ARG A 51 2.70 -19.90 -1.19
CA ARG A 51 1.35 -20.29 -0.73
C ARG A 51 0.87 -21.62 -1.30
N GLU A 52 1.28 -21.97 -2.52
CA GLU A 52 0.91 -23.23 -3.18
C GLU A 52 1.90 -24.38 -2.94
N LYS A 53 2.79 -24.28 -1.94
CA LYS A 53 3.89 -25.25 -1.68
C LYS A 53 4.89 -25.40 -2.84
N VAL A 54 4.74 -24.58 -3.88
CA VAL A 54 5.66 -24.42 -4.99
C VAL A 54 6.10 -22.97 -5.00
N LYS A 55 7.41 -22.74 -5.16
CA LYS A 55 7.98 -21.39 -5.26
C LYS A 55 7.55 -20.76 -6.59
N LYS A 56 6.86 -19.63 -6.53
CA LYS A 56 6.53 -18.79 -7.70
C LYS A 56 7.19 -17.42 -7.56
N ASP A 57 8.19 -17.17 -8.40
CA ASP A 57 8.84 -15.86 -8.46
C ASP A 57 8.02 -14.91 -9.33
N THR A 58 7.78 -13.71 -8.83
CA THR A 58 7.03 -12.65 -9.50
C THR A 58 7.86 -11.37 -9.49
N ASP A 59 7.95 -10.73 -10.65
CA ASP A 59 8.56 -9.42 -10.85
C ASP A 59 7.54 -8.54 -11.58
N ILE A 60 6.94 -7.58 -10.87
CA ILE A 60 5.85 -6.74 -11.38
C ILE A 60 5.94 -5.31 -10.90
N ILE A 61 5.30 -4.41 -11.64
CA ILE A 61 5.08 -3.02 -11.24
C ILE A 61 3.63 -2.87 -10.76
N PHE A 62 3.45 -2.63 -9.48
CA PHE A 62 2.15 -2.32 -8.87
C PHE A 62 1.85 -0.83 -8.99
N LYS A 63 0.74 -0.47 -9.64
CA LYS A 63 0.33 0.93 -9.87
C LYS A 63 -1.01 1.24 -9.19
N PRO A 64 -1.03 1.46 -7.86
CA PRO A 64 -2.23 1.88 -7.17
C PRO A 64 -2.54 3.37 -7.41
N THR A 65 -3.71 3.80 -6.96
CA THR A 65 -3.95 5.23 -6.69
C THR A 65 -3.00 5.67 -5.56
N VAL A 66 -2.39 6.86 -5.70
CA VAL A 66 -1.40 7.36 -4.74
C VAL A 66 -1.85 8.72 -4.20
N ILE A 67 -1.82 8.86 -2.88
CA ILE A 67 -2.07 10.10 -2.16
C ILE A 67 -0.92 10.36 -1.17
N ASP A 68 -0.72 11.60 -0.76
CA ASP A 68 0.28 12.00 0.25
C ASP A 68 -0.33 12.76 1.43
N GLU A 69 -1.65 12.94 1.42
CA GLU A 69 -2.46 13.46 2.51
C GLU A 69 -3.77 12.68 2.60
N LEU A 70 -4.21 12.39 3.83
CA LEU A 70 -5.47 11.72 4.11
C LEU A 70 -6.49 12.74 4.64
N SER A 71 -7.59 12.92 3.92
CA SER A 71 -8.70 13.78 4.35
C SER A 71 -9.41 13.19 5.58
N SER A 72 -9.84 14.03 6.52
CA SER A 72 -10.71 13.63 7.62
C SER A 72 -12.10 13.15 7.17
N ASN A 73 -12.55 13.58 5.99
CA ASN A 73 -13.82 13.18 5.37
C ASN A 73 -13.61 12.10 4.29
N ASN A 74 -12.61 11.23 4.46
CA ASN A 74 -12.39 10.13 3.52
C ASN A 74 -13.52 9.09 3.59
N ASP A 75 -13.67 8.29 2.53
CA ASP A 75 -14.69 7.25 2.39
C ASP A 75 -14.09 5.84 2.30
N PHE A 76 -12.88 5.65 2.86
CA PHE A 76 -12.26 4.32 2.91
C PHE A 76 -13.00 3.43 3.89
N GLU A 77 -13.35 2.23 3.44
CA GLU A 77 -14.04 1.22 4.25
C GLU A 77 -13.06 0.47 5.16
N TYR A 78 -11.78 0.44 4.78
CA TYR A 78 -10.73 -0.22 5.56
C TYR A 78 -9.39 0.50 5.40
N ILE A 79 -8.67 0.70 6.51
CA ILE A 79 -7.34 1.31 6.53
C ILE A 79 -6.35 0.33 7.16
N ILE A 80 -5.33 -0.05 6.39
CA ILE A 80 -4.23 -0.91 6.86
C ILE A 80 -3.06 -0.01 7.25
N VAL A 81 -2.77 0.07 8.54
CA VAL A 81 -1.61 0.81 9.07
C VAL A 81 -0.43 -0.13 9.25
N SER A 82 0.49 -0.11 8.28
CA SER A 82 1.67 -0.97 8.26
C SER A 82 2.96 -0.17 8.46
N THR A 83 3.03 0.59 9.55
CA THR A 83 4.19 1.44 9.89
C THR A 83 4.98 0.89 11.06
N ASN A 84 6.20 1.40 11.24
CA ASN A 84 7.00 1.04 12.41
C ASN A 84 6.28 1.51 13.69
N LYS A 85 6.27 0.68 14.75
CA LYS A 85 5.65 1.01 16.04
C LYS A 85 6.10 2.35 16.62
N LEU A 86 7.35 2.74 16.37
CA LEU A 86 7.92 4.01 16.85
C LEU A 86 7.32 5.24 16.17
N GLN A 87 6.64 5.06 15.03
CA GLN A 87 6.01 6.14 14.26
C GLN A 87 4.50 6.23 14.52
N LEU A 88 3.93 5.29 15.29
CA LEU A 88 2.48 5.17 15.43
C LEU A 88 1.84 6.43 16.04
N SER A 89 2.46 7.00 17.06
CA SER A 89 1.98 8.23 17.73
C SER A 89 2.02 9.47 16.85
N THR A 90 2.81 9.47 15.78
CA THR A 90 2.86 10.58 14.81
C THR A 90 1.84 10.44 13.67
N ILE A 91 1.19 9.28 13.60
CA ILE A 91 0.35 8.86 12.48
C ILE A 91 -1.12 8.79 12.88
N LEU A 92 -1.40 8.22 14.04
CA LEU A 92 -2.76 8.09 14.54
C LEU A 92 -3.14 9.34 15.34
N PRO A 93 -4.41 9.78 15.25
CA PRO A 93 -4.95 10.79 16.15
C PRO A 93 -4.77 10.35 17.61
N SER A 94 -4.46 11.31 18.47
CA SER A 94 -4.37 11.14 19.93
C SER A 94 -5.75 10.94 20.57
#